data_AF-A0A961CEA9-F1
#
_entry.id   AF-A0A961CEA9-F1
#
_cell.length_a   1.000
_cell.length_b   1.000
_cell.length_c   1.000
_cell.angle_alpha   90.00
_cell.angle_beta   90.00
_cell.angle_gamma   90.00
#
_symmetry.space_group_name_H-M   'P 1'
#
loop_
_entity.id
_entity.type
_entity.pdbx_description
1 polymer ?
#
loop_
_entity_poly.entity_id
_entity_poly.type
_entity_poly.pdbx_seq_one_letter_code
_entity_poly.pdbx_strand_id
1 'polypeptide(L)'
;MALAAACSSSGTDTAGPTPDGGSASTVSRGTAVARGTSTAGADVAVPEVARLEGGKGVPFAAMPAALADEHDYVEEEFVLSGDATSYDEGGPWGTDGRWTATPADTAPYTTRILVRRPADPAAFDGTVLVEWLNVSSGQETDVDFGHLNPELLDHGTVWVGVSAQKAGVEGGGAAFDIPGVDPVPLVEWDPERYGELRHPGDDYSYDILSQVAAALRRPGAVDPLGGLEPQQIIAAGESQSGARLATYINAVHPLAEIYDGYL
;
A
#
# COMPACT_ATOMS: atom_id res chain seq x y z
N MET A 1 -0.22 1.99 -29.25
CA MET A 1 -1.21 0.96 -28.85
C MET A 1 -2.32 1.71 -28.14
N ALA A 2 -3.55 1.62 -28.66
CA ALA A 2 -4.55 2.68 -28.57
C ALA A 2 -5.11 2.89 -27.15
N LEU A 3 -5.01 4.14 -26.68
CA LEU A 3 -5.74 4.71 -25.55
C LEU A 3 -7.20 4.95 -25.98
N ALA A 4 -8.17 4.51 -25.19
CA ALA A 4 -9.55 4.93 -25.35
C ALA A 4 -10.10 5.39 -23.99
N ALA A 5 -10.14 6.71 -23.83
CA ALA A 5 -10.94 7.39 -22.83
C ALA A 5 -12.34 7.67 -23.43
N ALA A 6 -13.39 7.54 -22.62
CA ALA A 6 -14.70 8.13 -22.94
C ALA A 6 -15.45 8.49 -21.64
N CYS A 7 -15.70 9.78 -21.46
CA CYS A 7 -16.64 10.33 -20.48
C CYS A 7 -18.02 10.55 -21.13
N SER A 8 -19.06 10.27 -20.33
CA SER A 8 -20.41 10.87 -20.21
C SER A 8 -21.22 11.36 -21.44
N SER A 9 -22.50 10.97 -21.50
CA SER A 9 -23.62 11.80 -20.99
C SER A 9 -25.02 11.19 -21.24
N SER A 10 -25.97 11.78 -20.50
CA SER A 10 -27.35 11.47 -20.15
C SER A 10 -28.41 11.30 -21.25
N GLY A 11 -29.46 10.52 -20.92
CA GLY A 11 -30.80 10.59 -21.50
C GLY A 11 -31.89 10.03 -20.55
N THR A 12 -32.80 10.89 -20.14
CA THR A 12 -34.12 10.66 -19.49
C THR A 12 -35.08 9.92 -20.45
N ASP A 13 -36.23 9.32 -20.15
CA ASP A 13 -37.14 9.11 -19.01
C ASP A 13 -38.08 7.95 -19.46
N THR A 14 -38.67 7.17 -18.54
CA THR A 14 -40.13 6.95 -18.43
C THR A 14 -40.47 5.85 -17.41
N ALA A 15 -41.35 6.21 -16.50
CA ALA A 15 -41.87 5.42 -15.39
C ALA A 15 -42.94 4.40 -15.80
N GLY A 16 -43.02 3.29 -15.05
CA GLY A 16 -44.12 2.33 -15.03
C GLY A 16 -44.18 1.63 -13.65
N PRO A 17 -45.36 1.25 -13.14
CA PRO A 17 -45.65 1.24 -11.71
C PRO A 17 -45.24 -0.03 -10.95
N THR A 18 -44.89 0.16 -9.69
CA THR A 18 -44.67 -0.84 -8.63
C THR A 18 -45.97 -1.48 -8.14
N PRO A 19 -45.93 -2.76 -7.72
CA PRO A 19 -46.83 -3.29 -6.70
C PRO A 19 -46.08 -3.52 -5.37
N ASP A 20 -46.64 -2.95 -4.31
CA ASP A 20 -46.25 -3.17 -2.91
C ASP A 20 -46.48 -4.63 -2.49
N GLY A 21 -45.43 -5.27 -1.96
CA GLY A 21 -45.47 -6.61 -1.39
C GLY A 21 -44.52 -6.70 -0.21
N GLY A 22 -44.94 -6.21 0.95
CA GLY A 22 -44.21 -6.33 2.20
C GLY A 22 -44.11 -7.79 2.65
N SER A 23 -42.89 -8.32 2.68
CA SER A 23 -42.55 -9.57 3.37
C SER A 23 -41.47 -9.26 4.40
N ALA A 24 -41.80 -9.45 5.68
CA ALA A 24 -40.88 -9.27 6.79
C ALA A 24 -39.81 -10.38 6.77
N SER A 25 -38.56 -10.00 6.50
CA SER A 25 -37.40 -10.88 6.59
C SER A 25 -36.86 -10.88 8.02
N THR A 26 -37.02 -12.02 8.71
CA THR A 26 -36.34 -12.31 9.98
C THR A 26 -34.84 -12.45 9.75
N VAL A 27 -34.05 -11.57 10.36
CA VAL A 27 -32.58 -11.64 10.35
C VAL A 27 -32.13 -12.76 11.29
N SER A 28 -31.67 -13.88 10.72
CA SER A 28 -30.95 -14.92 11.44
C SER A 28 -29.56 -14.40 11.79
N ARG A 29 -29.25 -14.27 13.08
CA ARG A 29 -27.88 -13.95 13.54
C ARG A 29 -26.96 -15.11 13.18
N GLY A 30 -26.04 -14.87 12.26
CA GLY A 30 -24.99 -15.82 11.89
C GLY A 30 -24.08 -16.11 13.08
N THR A 31 -23.81 -17.38 13.30
CA THR A 31 -22.84 -17.89 14.28
C THR A 31 -21.44 -17.40 13.91
N ALA A 32 -20.71 -16.82 14.86
CA ALA A 32 -19.32 -16.43 14.66
C ALA A 32 -18.47 -17.67 14.31
N VAL A 33 -17.86 -17.65 13.13
CA VAL A 33 -16.84 -18.62 12.74
C VAL A 33 -15.57 -18.26 13.49
N ALA A 34 -15.06 -19.18 14.30
CA ALA A 34 -13.75 -19.03 14.92
C ALA A 34 -12.68 -18.92 13.84
N ARG A 35 -11.99 -17.77 13.78
CA ARG A 35 -10.88 -17.54 12.83
C ARG A 35 -9.66 -18.35 13.29
N GLY A 36 -9.18 -19.25 12.44
CA GLY A 36 -7.88 -19.88 12.62
C GLY A 36 -6.76 -18.84 12.47
N THR A 37 -5.61 -19.10 13.10
CA THR A 37 -4.37 -18.34 12.85
C THR A 37 -4.06 -18.34 11.36
N SER A 38 -4.07 -17.15 10.74
CA SER A 38 -3.83 -16.99 9.30
C SER A 38 -2.44 -17.49 8.93
N THR A 39 -2.36 -18.42 7.98
CA THR A 39 -1.11 -18.88 7.34
C THR A 39 -0.76 -18.04 6.10
N ALA A 40 -1.43 -16.89 5.90
CA ALA A 40 -1.23 -16.02 4.74
C ALA A 40 0.25 -15.67 4.55
N GLY A 41 0.73 -15.91 3.33
CA GLY A 41 2.12 -15.73 2.90
C GLY A 41 3.17 -16.19 3.88
N ALA A 42 3.03 -17.39 4.44
CA ALA A 42 4.01 -17.98 5.36
C ALA A 42 5.42 -18.05 4.74
N ASP A 43 5.52 -18.17 3.41
CA ASP A 43 6.78 -18.26 2.67
C ASP A 43 7.37 -16.89 2.29
N VAL A 44 6.64 -15.79 2.53
CA VAL A 44 7.15 -14.43 2.31
C VAL A 44 8.15 -14.08 3.41
N ALA A 45 9.36 -13.68 3.00
CA ALA A 45 10.42 -13.29 3.91
C ALA A 45 9.99 -12.09 4.78
N VAL A 46 10.43 -12.09 6.04
CA VAL A 46 10.24 -10.95 6.94
C VAL A 46 11.53 -10.13 6.93
N PRO A 47 11.49 -8.86 6.49
CA PRO A 47 12.67 -8.00 6.47
C PRO A 47 13.06 -7.57 7.88
N GLU A 48 14.31 -7.13 8.05
CA GLU A 48 14.73 -6.41 9.25
C GLU A 48 14.06 -5.04 9.26
N VAL A 49 13.52 -4.65 10.43
CA VAL A 49 12.84 -3.37 10.64
C VAL A 49 13.60 -2.59 11.70
N ALA A 50 13.87 -1.32 11.42
CA ALA A 50 14.34 -0.36 12.42
C ALA A 50 13.58 0.96 12.31
N ARG A 51 13.49 1.71 13.41
CA ARG A 51 12.89 3.05 13.41
C ARG A 51 13.80 4.00 12.64
N LEU A 52 13.20 4.86 11.80
CA LEU A 52 13.92 5.86 11.02
C LEU A 52 13.64 7.27 11.58
N GLU A 53 14.69 7.95 12.02
CA GLU A 53 14.64 9.27 12.63
C GLU A 53 15.82 10.13 12.13
N GLY A 54 15.85 11.41 12.53
CA GLY A 54 16.92 12.34 12.19
C GLY A 54 16.63 13.23 10.97
N GLY A 55 17.70 13.87 10.47
CA GLY A 55 17.64 14.80 9.35
C GLY A 55 16.79 16.04 9.64
N LYS A 56 15.91 16.41 8.69
CA LYS A 56 15.03 17.59 8.76
C LYS A 56 13.99 17.54 9.89
N GLY A 57 13.90 16.44 10.64
CA GLY A 57 13.00 16.28 11.79
C GLY A 57 11.54 15.95 11.42
N VAL A 58 11.21 15.91 10.14
CA VAL A 58 9.92 15.46 9.61
C VAL A 58 10.17 14.53 8.42
N PRO A 59 9.37 13.47 8.23
CA PRO A 59 9.52 12.61 7.07
C PRO A 59 9.07 13.32 5.78
N PHE A 60 9.57 12.85 4.64
CA PHE A 60 9.01 13.24 3.34
C PHE A 60 7.59 12.68 3.22
N ALA A 61 6.65 13.50 2.72
CA ALA A 61 5.21 13.23 2.72
C ALA A 61 4.61 13.03 4.13
N ALA A 62 5.08 13.80 5.12
CA ALA A 62 4.52 13.77 6.47
C ALA A 62 3.03 14.16 6.49
N MET A 63 2.25 13.51 7.35
CA MET A 63 0.86 13.90 7.63
C MET A 63 0.81 15.32 8.22
N PRO A 64 -0.16 16.17 7.84
CA PRO A 64 -0.33 17.48 8.46
C PRO A 64 -0.55 17.36 9.98
N ALA A 65 0.22 18.10 10.78
CA ALA A 65 0.14 18.03 12.24
C ALA A 65 -1.27 18.34 12.80
N ALA A 66 -1.98 19.31 12.19
CA ALA A 66 -3.35 19.62 12.58
C ALA A 66 -4.31 18.44 12.38
N LEU A 67 -4.09 17.63 11.33
CA LEU A 67 -4.86 16.42 11.07
C LEU A 67 -4.51 15.30 12.07
N ALA A 68 -3.22 15.19 12.44
CA ALA A 68 -2.78 14.29 13.51
C ALA A 68 -3.48 14.60 14.84
N ASP A 69 -3.48 15.88 15.23
CA ASP A 69 -4.04 16.37 16.48
C ASP A 69 -5.57 16.23 16.53
N GLU A 70 -6.25 16.46 15.39
CA GLU A 70 -7.71 16.34 15.28
C GLU A 70 -8.22 14.92 15.49
N HIS A 71 -7.49 13.93 14.96
CA HIS A 71 -7.90 12.52 15.01
C HIS A 71 -7.16 11.68 16.08
N ASP A 72 -6.24 12.28 16.84
CA ASP A 72 -5.37 11.58 17.81
C ASP A 72 -4.55 10.45 17.17
N TYR A 73 -3.87 10.79 16.07
CA TYR A 73 -3.01 9.87 15.32
C TYR A 73 -1.52 10.16 15.54
N VAL A 74 -0.72 9.09 15.49
CA VAL A 74 0.74 9.18 15.45
C VAL A 74 1.25 8.77 14.07
N GLU A 75 2.28 9.46 13.59
CA GLU A 75 3.04 9.08 12.39
C GLU A 75 4.46 8.69 12.79
N GLU A 76 4.87 7.50 12.36
CA GLU A 76 6.21 6.95 12.59
C GLU A 76 6.78 6.45 11.27
N GLU A 77 8.10 6.55 11.11
CA GLU A 77 8.80 6.08 9.92
C GLU A 77 9.75 4.95 10.30
N PHE A 78 9.84 3.94 9.43
CA PHE A 78 10.68 2.78 9.63
C PHE A 78 11.48 2.48 8.37
N VAL A 79 12.71 2.03 8.56
CA VAL A 79 13.54 1.45 7.50
C VAL A 79 13.34 -0.06 7.49
N LEU A 80 13.24 -0.63 6.30
CA LEU A 80 13.14 -2.06 6.06
C LEU A 80 14.30 -2.51 5.19
N SER A 81 15.00 -3.56 5.63
CA SER A 81 16.13 -4.15 4.90
C SER A 81 15.97 -5.65 4.73
N GLY A 82 16.30 -6.15 3.55
CA GLY A 82 16.22 -7.58 3.24
C GLY A 82 16.78 -7.88 1.86
N ASP A 83 16.52 -9.09 1.39
CA ASP A 83 16.78 -9.51 0.01
C ASP A 83 15.43 -9.66 -0.70
N ALA A 84 15.23 -8.92 -1.79
CA ALA A 84 14.00 -8.98 -2.58
C ALA A 84 14.21 -9.83 -3.83
N THR A 85 13.16 -10.54 -4.24
CA THR A 85 13.15 -11.34 -5.47
C THR A 85 12.41 -10.63 -6.60
N SER A 86 13.00 -10.62 -7.80
CA SER A 86 12.31 -10.18 -9.03
C SER A 86 11.51 -11.33 -9.65
N TYR A 87 10.61 -11.00 -10.58
CA TYR A 87 9.73 -11.97 -11.21
C TYR A 87 9.78 -11.85 -12.73
N ASP A 88 10.06 -12.97 -13.41
CA ASP A 88 9.96 -13.09 -14.86
C ASP A 88 8.56 -13.55 -15.28
N GLU A 89 8.16 -13.17 -16.49
CA GLU A 89 6.96 -13.71 -17.12
C GLU A 89 7.09 -15.24 -17.33
N GLY A 90 6.22 -16.02 -16.71
CA GLY A 90 6.16 -17.48 -16.86
C GLY A 90 5.38 -17.95 -18.11
N GLY A 91 5.13 -17.04 -19.05
CA GLY A 91 4.28 -17.22 -20.23
C GLY A 91 3.56 -15.93 -20.62
N PRO A 92 2.82 -15.91 -21.75
CA PRO A 92 2.17 -14.70 -22.21
C PRO A 92 1.07 -14.25 -21.25
N TRP A 93 1.12 -12.98 -20.84
CA TRP A 93 0.09 -12.35 -20.02
C TRP A 93 -1.08 -11.85 -20.89
N GLY A 94 -2.28 -12.34 -20.59
CA GLY A 94 -3.51 -12.01 -21.31
C GLY A 94 -4.45 -11.11 -20.52
N THR A 95 -5.65 -10.88 -21.04
CA THR A 95 -6.68 -10.03 -20.40
C THR A 95 -7.53 -10.75 -19.35
N ASP A 96 -7.20 -12.00 -19.00
CA ASP A 96 -7.98 -12.80 -18.05
C ASP A 96 -7.55 -12.62 -16.59
N GLY A 97 -6.48 -11.84 -16.36
CA GLY A 97 -5.94 -11.55 -15.03
C GLY A 97 -5.28 -12.75 -14.35
N ARG A 98 -4.96 -13.81 -15.09
CA ARG A 98 -4.30 -15.01 -14.53
C ARG A 98 -2.92 -15.14 -15.13
N TRP A 99 -1.94 -14.52 -14.48
CA TRP A 99 -0.59 -14.39 -15.01
C TRP A 99 0.35 -15.31 -14.26
N THR A 100 1.08 -16.15 -14.99
CA THR A 100 2.16 -16.94 -14.38
C THR A 100 3.39 -16.04 -14.26
N ALA A 101 3.95 -15.98 -13.06
CA ALA A 101 5.27 -15.41 -12.80
C ALA A 101 6.20 -16.50 -12.27
N THR A 102 7.49 -16.37 -12.57
CA THR A 102 8.53 -17.24 -11.99
C THR A 102 9.52 -16.37 -11.23
N PRO A 103 9.86 -16.70 -9.98
CA PRO A 103 10.95 -16.05 -9.26
C PRO A 103 12.24 -16.07 -10.09
N ALA A 104 12.92 -14.93 -10.18
CA ALA A 104 14.12 -14.75 -10.98
C ALA A 104 15.31 -14.37 -10.08
N ASP A 105 15.87 -13.17 -10.26
CA ASP A 105 17.04 -12.72 -9.51
C ASP A 105 16.67 -12.28 -8.08
N THR A 106 17.67 -12.25 -7.20
CA THR A 106 17.54 -11.74 -5.83
C THR A 106 18.60 -10.68 -5.58
N ALA A 107 18.21 -9.59 -4.92
CA ALA A 107 19.12 -8.50 -4.60
C ALA A 107 18.78 -7.86 -3.24
N PRO A 108 19.79 -7.37 -2.51
CA PRO A 108 19.57 -6.65 -1.26
C PRO A 108 18.85 -5.33 -1.52
N TYR A 109 17.98 -4.94 -0.59
CA TYR A 109 17.30 -3.65 -0.60
C TYR A 109 17.28 -3.03 0.79
N THR A 110 17.20 -1.70 0.82
CA THR A 110 16.88 -0.91 2.01
C THR A 110 15.89 0.17 1.58
N THR A 111 14.68 0.13 2.12
CA THR A 111 13.61 1.10 1.81
C THR A 111 12.96 1.61 3.10
N ARG A 112 11.92 2.44 2.99
CA ARG A 112 11.14 2.92 4.14
C ARG A 112 9.65 2.58 4.04
N ILE A 113 8.98 2.63 5.19
CA ILE A 113 7.54 2.81 5.29
C ILE A 113 7.20 3.98 6.22
N LEU A 114 6.08 4.64 5.96
CA LEU A 114 5.39 5.52 6.91
C LEU A 114 4.23 4.75 7.53
N VAL A 115 4.06 4.84 8.83
CA VAL A 115 2.92 4.25 9.55
C VAL A 115 2.16 5.36 10.26
N ARG A 116 0.90 5.54 9.88
CA ARG A 116 -0.06 6.43 10.53
C ARG A 116 -1.09 5.57 11.26
N ARG A 117 -1.15 5.67 12.59
CA ARG A 117 -2.03 4.83 13.41
C ARG A 117 -2.65 5.63 14.56
N PRO A 118 -3.81 5.20 15.09
CA PRO A 118 -4.37 5.81 16.30
C PRO A 118 -3.38 5.76 17.47
N ALA A 119 -3.33 6.84 18.26
CA ALA A 119 -2.55 6.89 19.48
C ALA A 119 -3.14 5.98 20.57
N ASP A 120 -4.47 5.93 20.69
CA ASP A 120 -5.19 4.97 21.52
C ASP A 120 -5.42 3.65 20.76
N PRO A 121 -4.81 2.53 21.19
CA PRO A 121 -5.03 1.23 20.56
C PRO A 121 -6.50 0.78 20.54
N ALA A 122 -7.35 1.28 21.43
CA ALA A 122 -8.77 0.95 21.46
C ALA A 122 -9.57 1.58 20.31
N ALA A 123 -9.02 2.59 19.62
CA ALA A 123 -9.64 3.20 18.46
C ALA A 123 -9.39 2.41 17.16
N PHE A 124 -8.43 1.48 17.14
CA PHE A 124 -8.10 0.70 15.96
C PHE A 124 -9.27 -0.20 15.50
N ASP A 125 -9.70 -0.07 14.25
CA ASP A 125 -10.80 -0.85 13.67
C ASP A 125 -10.42 -2.27 13.21
N GLY A 126 -9.12 -2.59 13.20
CA GLY A 126 -8.60 -3.85 12.67
C GLY A 126 -8.16 -3.79 11.21
N THR A 127 -8.27 -2.66 10.53
CA THR A 127 -7.91 -2.48 9.12
C THR A 127 -6.55 -1.81 8.97
N VAL A 128 -5.66 -2.42 8.20
CA VAL A 128 -4.43 -1.77 7.73
C VAL A 128 -4.52 -1.57 6.23
N LEU A 129 -4.48 -0.32 5.78
CA LEU A 129 -4.36 0.04 4.37
C LEU A 129 -2.88 0.27 4.03
N VAL A 130 -2.33 -0.53 3.13
CA VAL A 130 -0.94 -0.44 2.68
C VAL A 130 -0.91 0.19 1.31
N GLU A 131 -0.58 1.48 1.26
CA GLU A 131 -0.48 2.25 0.02
C GLU A 131 0.89 2.08 -0.62
N TRP A 132 0.91 1.62 -1.87
CA TRP A 132 2.08 1.75 -2.73
C TRP A 132 2.20 3.21 -3.18
N LEU A 133 3.13 3.95 -2.57
CA LEU A 133 3.31 5.38 -2.85
C LEU A 133 3.55 5.62 -4.33
N ASN A 134 2.76 6.51 -4.91
CA ASN A 134 2.83 6.80 -6.33
C ASN A 134 4.10 7.58 -6.65
N VAL A 135 4.78 7.24 -7.75
CA VAL A 135 6.01 7.90 -8.22
C VAL A 135 5.89 8.45 -9.65
N SER A 136 4.66 8.62 -10.17
CA SER A 136 4.43 9.14 -11.53
C SER A 136 5.10 10.50 -11.76
N SER A 137 5.13 11.32 -10.71
CA SER A 137 5.75 12.64 -10.69
C SER A 137 7.28 12.60 -10.54
N GLY A 138 7.90 11.42 -10.39
CA GLY A 138 9.33 11.28 -10.14
C GLY A 138 9.75 11.44 -8.67
N GLN A 139 8.78 11.61 -7.77
CA GLN A 139 8.94 11.60 -6.32
C GLN A 139 7.75 10.88 -5.68
N GLU A 140 7.84 10.52 -4.41
CA GLU A 140 6.76 9.82 -3.73
C GLU A 140 5.57 10.72 -3.42
N THR A 141 4.36 10.20 -3.60
CA THR A 141 3.11 10.87 -3.23
C THR A 141 2.14 9.86 -2.64
N ASP A 142 1.54 10.22 -1.51
CA ASP A 142 0.50 9.48 -0.78
C ASP A 142 -0.90 9.86 -1.29
N VAL A 143 -1.16 9.54 -2.57
CA VAL A 143 -2.37 9.96 -3.26
C VAL A 143 -3.62 9.31 -2.67
N ASP A 144 -3.56 8.03 -2.29
CA ASP A 144 -4.70 7.34 -1.70
C ASP A 144 -5.00 7.94 -0.31
N PHE A 145 -4.00 8.17 0.54
CA PHE A 145 -4.22 8.89 1.80
C PHE A 145 -4.77 10.31 1.57
N GLY A 146 -4.23 11.04 0.60
CA GLY A 146 -4.69 12.39 0.26
C GLY A 146 -6.19 12.47 -0.01
N HIS A 147 -6.78 11.41 -0.59
CA HIS A 147 -8.22 11.33 -0.85
C HIS A 147 -9.02 10.64 0.26
N LEU A 148 -8.44 9.62 0.89
CA LEU A 148 -9.14 8.74 1.83
C LEU A 148 -8.99 9.15 3.29
N ASN A 149 -8.12 10.11 3.63
CA ASN A 149 -7.83 10.45 5.03
C ASN A 149 -9.07 10.71 5.90
N PRO A 150 -10.16 11.37 5.47
CA PRO A 150 -11.30 11.57 6.36
C PRO A 150 -11.91 10.23 6.79
N GLU A 151 -12.06 9.29 5.86
CA GLU A 151 -12.60 7.96 6.14
C GLU A 151 -11.62 7.13 7.00
N LEU A 152 -10.33 7.12 6.64
CA LEU A 152 -9.33 6.32 7.35
C LEU A 152 -9.18 6.77 8.81
N LEU A 153 -9.12 8.09 9.02
CA LEU A 153 -8.85 8.65 10.35
C LEU A 153 -10.09 8.63 11.26
N ASP A 154 -11.29 8.85 10.72
CA ASP A 154 -12.54 8.76 11.51
C ASP A 154 -12.83 7.34 12.00
N HIS A 155 -12.37 6.33 11.26
CA HIS A 155 -12.59 4.92 11.60
C HIS A 155 -11.48 4.30 12.43
N GLY A 156 -10.36 4.99 12.67
CA GLY A 156 -9.24 4.40 13.39
C GLY A 156 -8.44 3.40 12.53
N THR A 157 -8.56 3.46 11.20
CA THR A 157 -7.80 2.63 10.27
C THR A 157 -6.32 3.01 10.31
N VAL A 158 -5.43 2.02 10.31
CA VAL A 158 -3.99 2.24 10.15
C VAL A 158 -3.68 2.41 8.67
N TRP A 159 -2.90 3.43 8.32
CA TRP A 159 -2.36 3.61 6.98
C TRP A 159 -0.85 3.38 6.97
N VAL A 160 -0.36 2.67 5.95
CA VAL A 160 1.06 2.39 5.75
C VAL A 160 1.46 2.78 4.33
N GLY A 161 2.28 3.82 4.19
CA GLY A 161 2.84 4.21 2.89
C GLY A 161 4.15 3.49 2.62
N VAL A 162 4.28 2.87 1.45
CA VAL A 162 5.45 2.07 1.05
C VAL A 162 6.25 2.74 -0.05
N SER A 163 7.54 2.93 0.21
CA SER A 163 8.55 3.30 -0.79
C SER A 163 8.94 2.09 -1.66
N ALA A 164 8.01 1.60 -2.47
CA ALA A 164 8.17 0.36 -3.22
C ALA A 164 8.91 0.50 -4.56
N GLN A 165 9.20 1.71 -5.03
CA GLN A 165 9.87 1.95 -6.30
C GLN A 165 11.12 2.80 -6.17
N LYS A 166 12.11 2.52 -7.02
CA LYS A 166 13.40 3.20 -7.04
C LYS A 166 13.26 4.70 -7.31
N ALA A 167 12.33 5.09 -8.19
CA ALA A 167 12.17 6.49 -8.59
C ALA A 167 11.89 7.42 -7.40
N GLY A 168 11.09 6.97 -6.43
CA GLY A 168 10.82 7.72 -5.21
C GLY A 168 12.03 7.80 -4.27
N VAL A 169 12.78 6.70 -4.15
CA VAL A 169 13.90 6.58 -3.21
C VAL A 169 15.17 7.28 -3.73
N GLU A 170 15.66 6.84 -4.90
CA GLU A 170 16.97 7.22 -5.46
C GLU A 170 16.86 8.10 -6.71
N GLY A 171 15.65 8.36 -7.20
CA GLY A 171 15.43 9.04 -8.46
C GLY A 171 15.48 8.09 -9.66
N GLY A 172 15.31 8.66 -10.84
CA GLY A 172 15.12 7.89 -12.08
C GLY A 172 14.29 8.63 -13.14
N GLY A 173 13.76 9.80 -12.77
CA GLY A 173 12.94 10.65 -13.63
C GLY A 173 11.45 10.45 -13.39
N ALA A 174 10.66 11.45 -13.80
CA ALA A 174 9.22 11.36 -13.79
C ALA A 174 8.72 10.52 -14.98
N ALA A 175 7.59 9.84 -14.82
CA ALA A 175 6.93 9.17 -15.93
C ALA A 175 6.35 10.18 -16.95
N PHE A 176 6.04 11.38 -16.47
CA PHE A 176 5.60 12.52 -17.27
C PHE A 176 5.88 13.83 -16.53
N ASP A 177 6.11 14.90 -17.27
CA ASP A 177 6.32 16.24 -16.71
C ASP A 177 5.02 16.77 -16.09
N ILE A 178 5.06 17.15 -14.82
CA ILE A 178 3.95 17.83 -14.14
C ILE A 178 4.33 19.31 -13.97
N PRO A 179 3.62 20.25 -14.63
CA PRO A 179 3.95 21.67 -14.52
C PRO A 179 3.97 22.17 -13.07
N GLY A 180 5.10 22.76 -12.66
CA GLY A 180 5.29 23.31 -11.32
C GLY A 180 5.72 22.29 -10.26
N VAL A 181 6.00 21.05 -10.65
CA VAL A 181 6.61 20.03 -9.79
C VAL A 181 8.02 19.78 -10.28
N ASP A 182 9.00 20.12 -9.46
CA ASP A 182 10.39 19.71 -9.63
C ASP A 182 10.60 18.46 -8.77
N PRO A 183 10.74 17.26 -9.36
CA PRO A 183 10.79 16.02 -8.60
C PRO A 183 12.05 15.95 -7.76
N VAL A 184 11.90 15.58 -6.49
CA VAL A 184 13.03 15.34 -5.59
C VAL A 184 12.90 13.95 -4.95
N PRO A 185 13.86 13.03 -5.20
CA PRO A 185 13.87 11.73 -4.54
C PRO A 185 14.32 11.84 -3.07
N LEU A 186 13.98 10.85 -2.26
CA LEU A 186 14.27 10.84 -0.81
C LEU A 186 15.75 11.11 -0.50
N VAL A 187 16.66 10.38 -1.16
CA VAL A 187 18.11 10.50 -0.91
C VAL A 187 18.66 11.90 -1.18
N GLU A 188 18.02 12.68 -2.05
CA GLU A 188 18.38 14.07 -2.34
C GLU A 188 17.69 15.03 -1.38
N TRP A 189 16.42 14.79 -1.06
CA TRP A 189 15.66 15.65 -0.16
C TRP A 189 16.33 15.78 1.21
N ASP A 190 16.68 14.65 1.82
CA ASP A 190 17.31 14.58 3.13
C ASP A 190 18.38 13.47 3.15
N PRO A 191 19.62 13.78 2.73
CA PRO A 191 20.70 12.80 2.66
C PRO A 191 21.12 12.27 4.03
N GLU A 192 20.89 13.01 5.12
CA GLU A 192 21.19 12.55 6.48
C GLU A 192 20.23 11.44 6.89
N ARG A 193 18.94 11.61 6.59
CA ARG A 193 17.89 10.64 6.94
C ARG A 193 17.82 9.47 5.96
N TYR A 194 17.97 9.72 4.66
CA TYR A 194 17.69 8.74 3.61
C TYR A 194 18.93 8.24 2.86
N GLY A 195 20.12 8.74 3.18
CA GLY A 195 21.35 8.44 2.44
C GLY A 195 21.77 6.96 2.44
N GLU A 196 21.22 6.14 3.32
CA GLU A 196 21.45 4.69 3.39
C GLU A 196 20.41 3.85 2.62
N LEU A 197 19.31 4.44 2.14
CA LEU A 197 18.31 3.72 1.35
C LEU A 197 18.87 3.28 -0.01
N ARG A 198 18.60 2.05 -0.42
CA ARG A 198 19.10 1.45 -1.67
C ARG A 198 18.00 0.58 -2.28
N HIS A 199 17.55 0.93 -3.48
CA HIS A 199 16.52 0.17 -4.18
C HIS A 199 17.13 -0.59 -5.37
N PRO A 200 17.02 -1.93 -5.43
CA PRO A 200 17.71 -2.74 -6.44
C PRO A 200 17.12 -2.62 -7.86
N GLY A 201 16.23 -1.65 -8.09
CA GLY A 201 15.44 -1.50 -9.30
C GLY A 201 13.99 -1.95 -9.11
N ASP A 202 13.17 -1.54 -10.06
CA ASP A 202 11.73 -1.62 -9.97
C ASP A 202 11.17 -3.05 -10.20
N ASP A 203 11.96 -4.00 -10.70
CA ASP A 203 11.52 -5.39 -10.86
C ASP A 203 11.35 -6.12 -9.52
N TYR A 204 11.98 -5.58 -8.46
CA TYR A 204 11.93 -6.08 -7.10
C TYR A 204 10.79 -5.49 -6.27
N SER A 205 10.06 -4.49 -6.80
CA SER A 205 9.04 -3.75 -6.07
C SER A 205 7.90 -4.65 -5.55
N TYR A 206 7.59 -5.72 -6.29
CA TYR A 206 6.51 -6.63 -5.94
C TYR A 206 6.85 -7.46 -4.69
N ASP A 207 8.08 -7.94 -4.59
CA ASP A 207 8.48 -8.69 -3.41
C ASP A 207 8.66 -7.75 -2.20
N ILE A 208 9.21 -6.55 -2.40
CA ILE A 208 9.28 -5.52 -1.36
C ILE A 208 7.89 -5.24 -0.77
N LEU A 209 6.86 -5.09 -1.62
CA LEU A 209 5.47 -4.92 -1.17
C LEU A 209 5.01 -6.12 -0.32
N SER A 210 5.28 -7.36 -0.77
CA SER A 210 4.95 -8.57 0.00
C SER A 210 5.65 -8.61 1.36
N GLN A 211 6.94 -8.28 1.39
CA GLN A 211 7.77 -8.27 2.59
C GLN A 211 7.32 -7.20 3.60
N VAL A 212 6.79 -6.07 3.14
CA VAL A 212 6.13 -5.09 4.02
C VAL A 212 4.94 -5.72 4.72
N ALA A 213 4.02 -6.35 3.99
CA ALA A 213 2.89 -7.05 4.63
C ALA A 213 3.34 -8.16 5.58
N ALA A 214 4.42 -8.87 5.25
CA ALA A 214 5.02 -9.84 6.16
C ALA A 214 5.53 -9.21 7.47
N ALA A 215 6.20 -8.05 7.40
CA ALA A 215 6.64 -7.31 8.58
C ALA A 215 5.48 -6.80 9.45
N LEU A 216 4.34 -6.45 8.84
CA LEU A 216 3.13 -6.02 9.56
C LEU A 216 2.38 -7.19 10.21
N ARG A 217 2.38 -8.39 9.59
CA ARG A 217 1.72 -9.58 10.16
C ARG A 217 2.57 -10.33 11.18
N ARG A 218 3.89 -10.33 10.96
CA ARG A 218 4.87 -11.13 11.70
C ARG A 218 6.02 -10.23 12.14
N PRO A 219 5.77 -9.24 13.01
CA PRO A 219 6.79 -8.28 13.40
C PRO A 219 7.99 -8.98 14.05
N GLY A 220 9.17 -8.47 13.72
CA GLY A 220 10.44 -8.93 14.29
C GLY A 220 10.72 -8.28 15.64
N ALA A 221 11.97 -7.85 15.85
CA ALA A 221 12.37 -7.14 17.07
C ALA A 221 11.71 -5.75 17.20
N VAL A 222 11.40 -5.12 16.06
CA VAL A 222 10.66 -3.87 15.98
C VAL A 222 9.32 -4.17 15.32
N ASP A 223 8.25 -3.76 15.98
CA ASP A 223 6.88 -3.87 15.49
C ASP A 223 6.41 -2.52 14.95
N PRO A 224 6.24 -2.36 13.63
CA PRO A 224 5.75 -1.12 13.03
C PRO A 224 4.36 -0.71 13.51
N LEU A 225 3.53 -1.68 13.94
CA LEU A 225 2.15 -1.45 14.36
C LEU A 225 2.04 -1.17 15.86
N GLY A 226 3.14 -1.23 16.62
CA GLY A 226 3.15 -0.92 18.04
C GLY A 226 2.24 -1.83 18.87
N GLY A 227 2.10 -3.10 18.49
CA GLY A 227 1.27 -4.11 19.16
C GLY A 227 -0.17 -4.19 18.66
N LEU A 228 -0.57 -3.41 17.65
CA LEU A 228 -1.88 -3.57 17.01
C LEU A 228 -1.90 -4.87 16.18
N GLU A 229 -2.96 -5.66 16.31
CA GLU A 229 -3.14 -6.92 15.57
C GLU A 229 -4.11 -6.74 14.40
N PRO A 230 -3.63 -6.73 13.13
CA PRO A 230 -4.49 -6.54 11.97
C PRO A 230 -5.52 -7.67 11.83
N GLN A 231 -6.78 -7.30 11.62
CA GLN A 231 -7.81 -8.23 11.16
C GLN A 231 -7.77 -8.41 9.65
N GLN A 232 -7.42 -7.34 8.92
CA GLN A 232 -7.24 -7.34 7.49
C GLN A 232 -6.13 -6.38 7.07
N ILE A 233 -5.34 -6.77 6.08
CA ILE A 233 -4.36 -5.92 5.41
C ILE A 233 -4.73 -5.81 3.94
N ILE A 234 -5.01 -4.59 3.49
CA ILE A 234 -5.48 -4.27 2.13
C ILE A 234 -4.36 -3.49 1.44
N ALA A 235 -3.92 -3.92 0.26
CA ALA A 235 -2.98 -3.14 -0.54
C ALA A 235 -3.75 -2.14 -1.42
N ALA A 236 -3.24 -0.93 -1.57
CA ALA A 236 -3.81 0.13 -2.40
C ALA A 236 -2.75 0.73 -3.33
N GLY A 237 -3.19 1.22 -4.48
CA GLY A 237 -2.35 2.04 -5.33
C GLY A 237 -3.12 2.80 -6.41
N GLU A 238 -2.76 4.05 -6.63
CA GLU A 238 -3.36 4.90 -7.65
C GLU A 238 -2.42 5.13 -8.84
N SER A 239 -2.96 5.31 -10.06
CA SER A 239 -2.18 5.69 -11.25
C SER A 239 -1.07 4.67 -11.58
N GLN A 240 0.21 5.06 -11.63
CA GLN A 240 1.32 4.13 -11.88
C GLN A 240 1.42 3.02 -10.82
N SER A 241 1.30 3.34 -9.53
CA SER A 241 1.33 2.32 -8.48
C SER A 241 0.10 1.40 -8.59
N GLY A 242 -1.06 1.92 -8.98
CA GLY A 242 -2.24 1.10 -9.32
C GLY A 242 -2.00 0.16 -10.49
N ALA A 243 -1.31 0.61 -11.55
CA ALA A 243 -0.92 -0.25 -12.67
C ALA A 243 0.03 -1.38 -12.22
N ARG A 244 0.96 -1.10 -11.31
CA ARG A 244 1.83 -2.12 -10.72
C ARG A 244 1.06 -3.04 -9.76
N LEU A 245 0.13 -2.52 -8.97
CA LEU A 245 -0.70 -3.33 -8.10
C LEU A 245 -1.57 -4.30 -8.92
N ALA A 246 -2.08 -3.89 -10.07
CA ALA A 246 -2.76 -4.78 -11.01
C ALA A 246 -1.84 -5.94 -11.46
N THR A 247 -0.56 -5.68 -11.76
CA THR A 247 0.42 -6.74 -12.04
C THR A 247 0.65 -7.64 -10.82
N TYR A 248 0.81 -7.05 -9.63
CA TYR A 248 0.97 -7.81 -8.39
C TYR A 248 -0.19 -8.79 -8.19
N ILE A 249 -1.44 -8.32 -8.30
CA ILE A 249 -2.65 -9.12 -8.11
C ILE A 249 -2.68 -10.29 -9.10
N ASN A 250 -2.39 -10.04 -10.37
CA ASN A 250 -2.52 -11.04 -11.42
C ASN A 250 -1.38 -12.06 -11.42
N ALA A 251 -0.17 -11.65 -11.00
CA ALA A 251 1.06 -12.42 -11.21
C ALA A 251 1.75 -12.89 -9.92
N VAL A 252 1.77 -12.05 -8.87
CA VAL A 252 2.60 -12.27 -7.66
C VAL A 252 1.75 -12.70 -6.47
N HIS A 253 0.53 -12.20 -6.32
CA HIS A 253 -0.41 -12.66 -5.28
C HIS A 253 -0.57 -14.19 -5.25
N PRO A 254 -0.69 -14.92 -6.39
CA PRO A 254 -0.79 -16.38 -6.36
C PRO A 254 0.44 -17.10 -5.79
N LEU A 255 1.59 -16.42 -5.71
CA LEU A 255 2.82 -16.94 -5.12
C LEU A 255 2.97 -16.51 -3.65
N ALA A 256 2.53 -15.30 -3.32
CA ALA A 256 2.74 -14.69 -2.01
C ALA A 256 1.55 -14.87 -1.05
N GLU A 257 0.31 -14.78 -1.52
CA GLU A 257 -0.94 -14.92 -0.73
C GLU A 257 -0.93 -14.17 0.63
N ILE A 258 -0.37 -12.96 0.67
CA ILE A 258 -0.08 -12.23 1.93
C ILE A 258 -1.07 -11.09 2.24
N TYR A 259 -1.77 -10.53 1.26
CA TYR A 259 -2.79 -9.48 1.44
C TYR A 259 -4.21 -10.07 1.44
N ASP A 260 -5.12 -9.47 2.23
CA ASP A 260 -6.52 -9.91 2.33
C ASP A 260 -7.42 -9.24 1.28
N GLY A 261 -6.98 -8.13 0.69
CA GLY A 261 -7.73 -7.37 -0.29
C GLY A 261 -6.88 -6.35 -1.02
N TYR A 262 -7.50 -5.72 -2.03
CA TYR A 262 -6.87 -4.76 -2.93
C TYR A 262 -7.82 -3.60 -3.23
N LEU A 263 -7.29 -2.38 -3.38
CA LEU A 263 -8.00 -1.17 -3.76
C LEU A 263 -7.31 -0.48 -4.95
#